data_AF-A0A1E3X2Q7-F1
#
_entry.id   AF-A0A1E3X2Q7-F1
#
_cell.length_a   1.000
_cell.length_b   1.000
_cell.length_c   1.000
_cell.angle_alpha   90.00
_cell.angle_beta   90.00
_cell.angle_gamma   90.00
#
_symmetry.space_group_name_H-M   'P 1'
#
loop_
_entity.id
_entity.type
_entity.pdbx_description
1 polymer ?
#
loop_
_entity_poly.entity_id
_entity_poly.type
_entity_poly.pdbx_seq_one_letter_code
_entity_poly.pdbx_strand_id
1 'polypeptide(L)'
;MKIAFFVVLIMSQFHLFAQEKQIPYAKYYDVPVDTLIYYESLSFDKSIFINAIRKWQTHSYSNEDLNCQFYPSCSNYFTLSVFKNNTYWGIVKGIDRIVRCNNSAKKYFKNTTYDDNYWDDGRMIDQISPNLNPSPSKNVLLATGLSVIPG
;
A
#
# COMPACT_ATOMS: atom_id res chain seq x y z
N MET A 1 -16.01 31.56 33.22
CA MET A 1 -16.58 30.20 33.27
C MET A 1 -17.01 29.63 31.91
N LYS A 2 -17.42 30.45 30.93
CA LYS A 2 -17.87 29.96 29.60
C LYS A 2 -16.76 29.46 28.66
N ILE A 3 -15.54 29.97 28.78
CA ILE A 3 -14.41 29.61 27.90
C ILE A 3 -13.86 28.21 28.23
N ALA A 4 -13.74 27.86 29.52
CA ALA A 4 -13.29 26.55 29.94
C ALA A 4 -14.22 25.42 29.46
N PHE A 5 -15.54 25.68 29.42
CA PHE A 5 -16.52 24.73 28.93
C PHE A 5 -16.40 24.48 27.42
N PHE A 6 -16.07 25.52 26.64
CA PHE A 6 -15.88 25.42 25.19
C PHE A 6 -14.58 24.69 24.83
N VAL A 7 -13.51 24.91 25.58
CA VAL A 7 -12.23 24.19 25.40
C VAL A 7 -12.39 22.71 25.75
N VAL A 8 -13.10 22.37 26.83
CA VAL A 8 -13.39 20.97 27.19
C VAL A 8 -14.28 20.30 26.13
N LEU A 9 -15.23 21.03 25.54
CA LEU A 9 -16.07 20.51 24.46
C LEU A 9 -15.25 20.22 23.19
N ILE A 10 -14.34 21.13 22.81
CA ILE A 10 -13.44 20.92 21.67
C ILE A 10 -12.50 19.75 21.91
N MET A 11 -11.90 19.64 23.11
CA MET A 11 -11.00 18.53 23.46
C MET A 11 -11.74 17.17 23.50
N SER A 12 -13.02 17.16 23.91
CA SER A 12 -13.86 15.96 23.87
C SER A 12 -14.21 15.52 22.44
N GLN A 13 -14.32 16.45 21.50
CA GLN A 13 -14.54 16.15 20.07
C GLN A 13 -13.26 15.58 19.43
N PHE A 14 -12.07 16.05 19.85
CA PHE A 14 -10.79 15.49 19.40
C PHE A 14 -10.55 14.07 19.94
N HIS A 15 -11.02 13.73 21.14
CA HIS A 15 -10.93 12.35 21.65
C HIS A 15 -11.81 11.35 20.88
N LEU A 16 -12.92 11.80 20.28
CA LEU A 16 -13.77 10.95 19.44
C LEU A 16 -13.19 10.69 18.04
N PHE A 17 -12.33 11.57 17.52
CA PHE A 17 -11.55 11.30 16.30
C PHE A 17 -10.32 10.43 16.54
N ALA A 18 -9.84 10.32 17.78
CA ALA A 18 -8.65 9.54 18.14
C ALA A 18 -8.94 8.08 18.49
N GLN A 19 -10.21 7.68 18.62
CA GLN A 19 -10.57 6.28 18.80
C GLN A 19 -10.64 5.58 17.45
N GLU A 20 -9.46 5.18 16.94
CA GLU A 20 -9.35 4.20 15.87
C GLU A 20 -10.00 2.90 16.37
N LYS A 21 -11.27 2.73 15.99
CA LYS A 21 -12.06 1.58 16.38
C LYS A 21 -11.40 0.36 15.75
N GLN A 22 -10.77 -0.48 16.57
CA GLN A 22 -10.12 -1.70 16.09
C GLN A 22 -11.16 -2.56 15.37
N ILE A 23 -10.99 -2.69 14.05
CA ILE A 23 -12.02 -3.29 13.21
C ILE A 23 -11.81 -4.81 13.20
N PRO A 24 -12.82 -5.62 13.58
CA PRO A 24 -12.63 -7.04 13.87
C PRO A 24 -12.23 -7.93 12.68
N TYR A 25 -12.30 -7.42 11.45
CA TYR A 25 -11.82 -8.10 10.24
C TYR A 25 -10.35 -7.80 9.88
N ALA A 26 -9.68 -6.86 10.56
CA ALA A 26 -8.24 -6.60 10.41
C ALA A 26 -7.36 -7.70 11.05
N LYS A 27 -7.92 -8.91 11.23
CA LYS A 27 -7.36 -9.98 12.07
C LYS A 27 -6.07 -10.58 11.52
N TYR A 28 -5.72 -10.35 10.25
CA TYR A 28 -4.53 -10.98 9.67
C TYR A 28 -3.53 -10.01 9.05
N TYR A 29 -3.92 -8.88 8.45
CA TYR A 29 -2.97 -7.96 7.83
C TYR A 29 -3.38 -6.52 7.88
N ASP A 30 -2.78 -5.76 8.78
CA ASP A 30 -1.85 -4.71 8.40
C ASP A 30 -1.45 -3.88 9.61
N VAL A 31 -0.14 -3.66 9.77
CA VAL A 31 0.33 -2.56 10.62
C VAL A 31 -0.02 -1.25 9.91
N PRO A 32 -0.73 -0.31 10.55
CA PRO A 32 -0.98 0.99 9.95
C PRO A 32 0.37 1.67 9.68
N VAL A 33 0.39 2.53 8.66
CA VAL A 33 1.60 3.27 8.24
C VAL A 33 2.28 4.00 9.40
N ASP A 34 1.51 4.43 10.38
CA ASP A 34 1.99 5.10 11.59
C ASP A 34 2.96 4.24 12.42
N THR A 35 2.81 2.92 12.35
CA THR A 35 3.71 1.97 13.03
C THR A 35 5.02 1.75 12.26
N LEU A 36 5.04 2.08 10.96
CA LEU A 36 6.17 1.79 10.07
C LEU A 36 7.18 2.93 9.99
N ILE A 37 6.78 4.18 10.28
CA ILE A 37 7.60 5.37 10.04
C ILE A 37 7.58 6.31 11.25
N TYR A 38 8.77 6.71 11.68
CA TYR A 38 8.95 7.74 12.69
C TYR A 38 9.07 9.13 12.03
N TYR A 39 8.21 10.06 12.42
CA TYR A 39 7.87 11.27 11.66
C TYR A 39 8.82 12.47 11.80
N GLU A 40 9.87 12.38 12.61
CA GLU A 40 10.63 13.57 13.05
C GLU A 40 11.29 14.40 11.95
N SER A 41 11.44 13.90 10.71
CA SER A 41 12.06 14.68 9.62
C SER A 41 11.53 14.39 8.21
N LEU A 42 10.21 14.24 8.03
CA LEU A 42 9.65 14.01 6.71
C LEU A 42 9.59 15.29 5.85
N SER A 43 10.05 15.21 4.59
CA SER A 43 9.89 16.30 3.64
C SER A 43 8.41 16.52 3.28
N PHE A 44 8.06 17.76 2.90
CA PHE A 44 6.67 18.16 2.64
C PHE A 44 5.99 17.30 1.57
N ASP A 45 6.70 17.00 0.49
CA ASP A 45 6.23 16.14 -0.60
C ASP A 45 5.92 14.72 -0.12
N LYS A 46 6.83 14.09 0.64
CA LYS A 46 6.60 12.76 1.22
C LYS A 46 5.40 12.78 2.17
N SER A 47 5.23 13.85 2.93
CA SER A 47 4.12 14.00 3.88
C SER A 47 2.76 13.98 3.15
N ILE A 48 2.65 14.68 2.02
CA ILE A 48 1.43 14.65 1.20
C ILE A 48 1.10 13.21 0.76
N PHE A 49 2.08 12.49 0.20
CA PHE A 49 1.87 11.13 -0.30
C PHE A 49 1.53 10.15 0.82
N ILE A 50 2.28 10.19 1.92
CA ILE A 50 2.03 9.31 3.08
C ILE A 50 0.64 9.58 3.68
N ASN A 51 0.23 10.85 3.79
CA ASN A 51 -1.11 11.18 4.29
C ASN A 51 -2.22 10.71 3.35
N ALA A 52 -2.01 10.77 2.02
CA ALA A 52 -2.95 10.20 1.06
C ALA A 52 -3.06 8.67 1.22
N ILE A 53 -1.94 7.98 1.39
CA ILE A 53 -1.92 6.53 1.61
C ILE A 53 -2.62 6.16 2.93
N ARG A 54 -2.41 6.92 4.01
CA ARG A 54 -3.09 6.70 5.29
C ARG A 54 -4.61 6.80 5.16
N LYS A 55 -5.10 7.85 4.50
CA LYS A 55 -6.54 7.99 4.23
C LYS A 55 -7.09 6.82 3.41
N TRP A 56 -6.32 6.35 2.43
CA TRP A 56 -6.68 5.17 1.65
C TRP A 56 -6.72 3.90 2.52
N GLN A 57 -5.77 3.71 3.44
CA GLN A 57 -5.74 2.56 4.35
C GLN A 57 -7.00 2.47 5.22
N THR A 58 -7.51 3.60 5.72
CA THR A 58 -8.77 3.62 6.49
C THR A 58 -9.95 3.03 5.69
N HIS A 59 -9.99 3.24 4.38
CA HIS A 59 -11.02 2.68 3.50
C HIS A 59 -10.70 1.27 3.00
N SER A 60 -9.43 0.99 2.70
CA SER A 60 -9.00 -0.31 2.19
C SER A 60 -9.15 -1.38 3.25
N TYR A 61 -8.81 -1.08 4.50
CA TYR A 61 -8.89 -2.05 5.60
C TYR A 61 -10.31 -2.37 5.98
N SER A 62 -11.27 -1.53 5.59
CA SER A 62 -12.69 -1.81 5.83
C SER A 62 -13.32 -2.83 4.89
N ASN A 63 -12.62 -3.21 3.80
CA ASN A 63 -13.18 -4.01 2.71
C ASN A 63 -12.26 -5.18 2.36
N GLU A 64 -12.74 -6.40 2.54
CA GLU A 64 -11.94 -7.62 2.26
C GLU A 64 -11.57 -7.77 0.78
N ASP A 65 -12.41 -7.26 -0.12
CA ASP A 65 -12.16 -7.26 -1.57
C ASP A 65 -10.95 -6.41 -1.97
N LEU A 66 -10.53 -5.49 -1.09
CA LEU A 66 -9.37 -4.61 -1.30
C LEU A 66 -8.10 -5.14 -0.64
N ASN A 67 -8.11 -6.39 -0.14
CA ASN A 67 -6.95 -7.00 0.48
C ASN A 67 -5.81 -7.21 -0.52
N CYS A 68 -4.64 -6.66 -0.20
CA CYS A 68 -3.44 -6.83 -1.03
C CYS A 68 -2.92 -8.28 -0.94
N GLN A 69 -2.51 -8.84 -2.08
CA GLN A 69 -2.04 -10.23 -2.16
C GLN A 69 -0.55 -10.40 -1.82
N PHE A 70 0.19 -9.31 -1.63
CA PHE A 70 1.62 -9.31 -1.32
C PHE A 70 1.89 -8.89 0.13
N TYR A 71 3.00 -9.38 0.69
CA TYR A 71 3.56 -8.99 1.98
C TYR A 71 4.79 -8.07 1.78
N PRO A 72 4.93 -6.94 2.53
CA PRO A 72 3.86 -6.26 3.26
C PRO A 72 2.78 -5.76 2.28
N SER A 73 1.64 -5.28 2.79
CA SER A 73 0.56 -4.80 1.93
C SER A 73 1.00 -3.68 1.00
N CYS A 74 0.23 -3.46 -0.06
CA CYS A 74 0.55 -2.55 -1.15
C CYS A 74 0.71 -1.11 -0.66
N SER A 75 -0.16 -0.65 0.24
CA SER A 75 -0.09 0.66 0.90
C SER A 75 1.13 0.79 1.82
N ASN A 76 1.43 -0.26 2.59
CA ASN A 76 2.63 -0.30 3.45
C ASN A 76 3.93 -0.31 2.64
N TYR A 77 4.01 -1.13 1.59
CA TYR A 77 5.13 -1.16 0.67
C TYR A 77 5.33 0.17 -0.05
N PHE A 78 4.24 0.80 -0.51
CA PHE A 78 4.29 2.12 -1.16
C PHE A 78 4.85 3.15 -0.17
N THR A 79 4.33 3.19 1.05
CA THR A 79 4.80 4.11 2.08
C THR A 79 6.29 3.89 2.39
N LEU A 80 6.72 2.64 2.56
CA LEU A 80 8.13 2.29 2.74
C LEU A 80 8.99 2.70 1.53
N SER A 81 8.47 2.59 0.31
CA SER A 81 9.17 2.99 -0.91
C SER A 81 9.34 4.51 -1.00
N VAL A 82 8.31 5.30 -0.70
CA VAL A 82 8.40 6.77 -0.63
C VAL A 82 9.30 7.23 0.51
N PHE A 83 9.28 6.53 1.64
CA PHE A 83 10.13 6.83 2.77
C PHE A 83 11.62 6.57 2.45
N LYS A 84 11.95 5.38 1.96
CA LYS A 84 13.33 4.93 1.72
C LYS A 84 13.98 5.52 0.46
N ASN A 85 13.19 5.90 -0.55
CA ASN A 85 13.69 6.45 -1.80
C ASN A 85 13.38 7.95 -1.91
N ASN A 86 13.85 8.59 -2.99
CA ASN A 86 13.30 9.88 -3.40
C ASN A 86 11.84 9.68 -3.80
N THR A 87 10.99 10.69 -3.56
CA THR A 87 9.54 10.63 -3.74
C THR A 87 9.14 10.08 -5.11
N TYR A 88 9.77 10.56 -6.19
CA TYR A 88 9.53 10.06 -7.55
C TYR A 88 9.73 8.54 -7.67
N TRP A 89 10.88 8.02 -7.25
CA TRP A 89 11.17 6.59 -7.33
C TRP A 89 10.32 5.76 -6.37
N GLY A 90 9.98 6.33 -5.21
CA GLY A 90 9.06 5.70 -4.27
C GLY A 90 7.66 5.52 -4.88
N ILE A 91 7.19 6.53 -5.61
CA ILE A 91 5.91 6.47 -6.34
C ILE A 91 5.95 5.42 -7.44
N VAL A 92 6.99 5.43 -8.29
CA VAL A 92 7.12 4.44 -9.36
C VAL A 92 7.08 3.01 -8.79
N LYS A 93 7.84 2.73 -7.73
CA LYS A 93 7.82 1.42 -7.06
C LYS A 93 6.45 1.09 -6.46
N GLY A 94 5.81 2.05 -5.80
CA GLY A 94 4.49 1.87 -5.21
C GLY A 94 3.42 1.55 -6.25
N ILE A 95 3.41 2.29 -7.37
CA ILE A 95 2.46 2.08 -8.47
C ILE A 95 2.71 0.73 -9.15
N ASP A 96 3.97 0.37 -9.42
CA ASP A 96 4.32 -0.94 -9.97
C ASP A 96 3.69 -2.08 -9.15
N ARG A 97 3.85 -2.03 -7.83
CA ARG A 97 3.26 -3.00 -6.90
C ARG A 97 1.73 -3.03 -7.00
N ILE A 98 1.08 -1.87 -7.06
CA ILE A 98 -0.38 -1.77 -7.15
C ILE A 98 -0.88 -2.43 -8.45
N VAL A 99 -0.24 -2.13 -9.58
CA VAL A 99 -0.61 -2.69 -10.89
C VAL A 99 -0.43 -4.22 -10.92
N ARG A 100 0.63 -4.73 -10.29
CA ARG A 100 0.86 -6.18 -10.16
C ARG A 100 -0.12 -6.84 -9.19
N CYS A 101 -0.70 -6.11 -8.24
CA CYS A 101 -1.66 -6.64 -7.28
C CYS A 101 -3.09 -6.67 -7.84
N ASN A 102 -3.35 -7.65 -8.71
CA ASN A 102 -4.66 -7.92 -9.30
C ASN A 102 -5.08 -9.39 -9.09
N ASN A 103 -6.29 -9.79 -9.50
CA ASN A 103 -6.81 -11.15 -9.32
C ASN A 103 -5.93 -12.28 -9.93
N SER A 104 -5.06 -11.95 -10.88
CA SER A 104 -4.12 -12.90 -11.50
C SER A 104 -2.73 -12.91 -10.85
N ALA A 105 -2.47 -12.09 -9.83
CA ALA A 105 -1.13 -11.91 -9.25
C ALA A 105 -0.53 -13.21 -8.73
N LYS A 106 -1.27 -13.98 -7.91
CA LYS A 106 -0.84 -15.31 -7.43
C LYS A 106 -0.47 -16.27 -8.56
N LYS A 107 -1.28 -16.28 -9.62
CA LYS A 107 -1.02 -17.15 -10.78
C LYS A 107 0.25 -16.74 -11.52
N TYR A 108 0.46 -15.44 -11.71
CA TYR A 108 1.69 -14.93 -12.32
C TYR A 108 2.90 -15.29 -11.44
N PHE A 109 2.85 -14.91 -10.17
CA PHE A 109 3.92 -15.12 -9.20
C PHE A 109 4.42 -16.57 -9.16
N LYS A 110 3.51 -17.54 -9.10
CA LYS A 110 3.83 -18.97 -9.09
C LYS A 110 4.49 -19.48 -10.38
N ASN A 111 4.19 -18.88 -11.53
CA ASN A 111 4.62 -19.40 -12.84
C ASN A 111 5.82 -18.64 -13.43
N THR A 112 6.11 -17.42 -12.96
CA THR A 112 7.11 -16.54 -13.59
C THR A 112 8.22 -16.11 -12.65
N THR A 113 8.03 -16.20 -11.34
CA THR A 113 9.06 -15.81 -10.37
C THR A 113 10.01 -16.96 -10.16
N TYR A 114 11.30 -16.64 -9.98
CA TYR A 114 12.33 -17.64 -9.67
C TYR A 114 12.13 -18.25 -8.28
N ASP A 115 11.60 -17.47 -7.36
CA ASP A 115 11.39 -17.82 -5.96
C ASP A 115 9.95 -17.47 -5.57
N ASP A 116 9.13 -18.48 -5.29
CA ASP A 116 7.71 -18.34 -4.95
C ASP A 116 7.47 -18.36 -3.44
N ASN A 117 8.31 -17.65 -2.68
CA ASN A 117 8.15 -17.52 -1.24
C ASN A 117 6.83 -16.83 -0.83
N TYR A 118 6.20 -17.41 0.19
CA TYR A 118 5.02 -16.86 0.86
C TYR A 118 5.35 -16.50 2.31
N TRP A 119 4.67 -15.47 2.81
CA TRP A 119 4.64 -15.17 4.23
C TRP A 119 3.66 -16.14 4.94
N ASP A 120 3.64 -16.15 6.28
CA ASP A 120 2.87 -17.11 7.10
C ASP A 120 1.33 -17.07 6.90
N ASP A 121 0.85 -16.11 6.13
CA ASP A 121 -0.53 -15.95 5.66
C ASP A 121 -0.85 -16.45 4.27
N GLY A 122 0.14 -16.83 3.50
CA GLY A 122 -0.03 -17.07 2.07
C GLY A 122 -0.15 -15.80 1.23
N ARG A 123 0.33 -14.64 1.71
CA ARG A 123 0.67 -13.49 0.85
C ARG A 123 2.05 -13.70 0.25
N MET A 124 2.22 -13.21 -0.97
CA MET A 124 3.46 -13.37 -1.72
C MET A 124 4.55 -12.42 -1.22
N ILE A 125 5.76 -12.93 -1.02
CA ILE A 125 6.92 -12.09 -0.70
C ILE A 125 7.51 -11.60 -2.02
N ASP A 126 7.29 -10.32 -2.32
CA ASP A 126 7.79 -9.69 -3.54
C ASP A 126 9.30 -9.45 -3.44
N GLN A 127 10.08 -10.39 -3.96
CA GLN A 127 11.50 -10.17 -4.19
C GLN A 127 11.66 -9.32 -5.46
N ILE A 128 12.40 -8.21 -5.37
CA ILE A 128 12.60 -7.23 -6.46
C ILE A 128 13.49 -7.80 -7.59
N SER A 129 13.72 -9.12 -7.64
CA SER A 129 14.48 -9.80 -8.69
C SER A 129 13.52 -10.51 -9.65
N PRO A 130 12.97 -9.80 -10.66
CA PRO A 130 12.20 -10.44 -11.71
C PRO A 130 13.12 -11.38 -12.51
N ASN A 131 12.54 -12.44 -13.08
CA ASN A 131 13.24 -13.24 -14.08
C ASN A 131 13.56 -12.33 -15.30
N LEU A 132 14.84 -12.04 -15.52
CA LEU A 132 15.30 -11.17 -16.61
C LEU A 132 15.30 -11.84 -17.99
N ASN A 133 15.09 -13.16 -18.03
CA ASN A 133 14.95 -13.96 -19.25
C ASN A 133 13.56 -14.62 -19.30
N PRO A 134 12.47 -13.84 -19.34
CA PRO A 134 11.16 -14.41 -19.60
C PRO A 134 11.19 -15.02 -21.00
N SER A 135 10.56 -16.19 -21.16
CA SER A 135 10.28 -16.73 -22.49
C SER A 135 9.60 -15.65 -23.34
N PRO A 136 10.02 -15.38 -24.59
CA PRO A 136 9.49 -14.27 -25.37
C PRO A 136 7.97 -14.38 -25.48
N SER A 137 7.25 -13.44 -24.87
CA SER A 137 5.80 -13.36 -25.01
C SER A 137 5.43 -12.67 -26.33
N LYS A 138 4.19 -12.91 -26.75
CA LYS A 138 3.54 -12.46 -27.98
C LYS A 138 3.80 -10.98 -28.34
N ASN A 139 3.76 -10.68 -29.64
CA ASN A 139 3.97 -9.38 -30.32
C ASN A 139 3.94 -8.12 -29.44
N VAL A 140 5.14 -7.62 -29.08
CA VAL A 140 5.38 -6.38 -28.31
C VAL A 140 4.63 -5.18 -28.90
N LEU A 141 4.63 -5.04 -30.23
CA LEU A 141 3.97 -3.93 -30.93
C LEU A 141 2.46 -3.87 -30.65
N LEU A 142 1.80 -5.03 -30.56
CA LEU A 142 0.37 -5.12 -30.28
C LEU A 142 0.07 -4.76 -28.82
N ALA A 143 0.89 -5.23 -27.88
CA ALA A 143 0.74 -4.91 -26.46
C ALA A 143 0.93 -3.40 -26.21
N THR A 144 1.94 -2.78 -26.83
CA THR A 144 2.15 -1.33 -26.75
C THR A 144 0.97 -0.57 -27.33
N GLY A 145 0.45 -0.99 -28.49
CA GLY A 145 -0.74 -0.36 -29.09
C GLY A 145 -1.99 -0.43 -28.20
N LEU A 146 -2.21 -1.56 -27.52
CA LEU A 146 -3.37 -1.74 -26.64
C LEU A 146 -3.20 -1.05 -25.28
N SER A 147 -1.98 -0.81 -24.81
CA SER A 147 -1.71 -0.14 -23.53
C SER A 147 -2.07 1.35 -23.51
N VAL A 148 -2.25 1.97 -24.69
CA VAL A 148 -2.65 3.38 -24.84
C VAL A 148 -4.15 3.57 -24.60
N ILE A 149 -4.95 2.50 -24.70
CA ILE A 149 -6.39 2.55 -24.45
C ILE A 149 -6.63 2.21 -22.97
N PRO A 150 -7.14 3.16 -22.15
CA PRO A 150 -7.49 2.86 -20.78
C PRO A 150 -8.63 1.83 -20.78
N GLY A 151 -8.39 0.70 -20.11
CA GLY A 151 -9.39 -0.34 -19.85
C GLY A 151 -10.22 -0.05 -18.61
#